data_AF-A0A7V7D6X7-F1
#
_entry.id   AF-A0A7V7D6X7-F1
#
_cell.length_a   1.000
_cell.length_b   1.000
_cell.length_c   1.000
_cell.angle_alpha   90.00
_cell.angle_beta   90.00
_cell.angle_gamma   90.00
#
_symmetry.space_group_name_H-M   'P 1'
#
loop_
_entity.id
_entity.type
_entity.pdbx_description
1 polymer ?
#
loop_
_entity_poly.entity_id
_entity_poly.type
_entity_poly.pdbx_seq_one_letter_code
_entity_poly.pdbx_strand_id
1 'polypeptide(L)'
;MTKSNITMPIKSKIPIEQYLKKLARFAGSDYGKMIRNQFKDIEGASELAMLAAPSPAELEQIEKAVAIMTPDEKNNADTLTDEQVHKIAADVRIDPAILAIFINGYALHYKRVSQS
;
A
#
# COMPACT_ATOMS: atom_id res chain seq x y z
N MET A 1 19.97 -21.28 32.75
CA MET A 1 19.60 -20.04 32.02
C MET A 1 18.34 -20.32 31.21
N THR A 2 17.19 -19.91 31.73
CA THR A 2 15.89 -19.98 31.06
C THR A 2 15.86 -18.90 29.97
N LYS A 3 15.64 -19.31 28.72
CA LYS A 3 15.43 -18.37 27.60
C LYS A 3 14.07 -17.71 27.81
N SER A 4 14.05 -16.41 28.11
CA SER A 4 12.83 -15.61 28.10
C SER A 4 12.31 -15.54 26.67
N ASN A 5 11.17 -16.18 26.41
CA ASN A 5 10.43 -15.97 25.16
C ASN A 5 9.86 -14.55 25.18
N ILE A 6 10.51 -13.65 24.45
CA ILE A 6 9.97 -12.32 24.17
C ILE A 6 8.85 -12.54 23.15
N THR A 7 7.61 -12.66 23.64
CA THR A 7 6.43 -12.62 22.77
C THR A 7 6.37 -11.22 22.17
N MET A 8 6.83 -11.08 20.91
CA MET A 8 6.62 -9.84 20.18
C MET A 8 5.10 -9.69 19.96
N PRO A 9 4.53 -8.49 20.17
CA PRO A 9 3.12 -8.29 19.90
C PRO A 9 2.85 -8.57 18.43
N ILE A 10 1.94 -9.52 18.16
CA ILE A 10 1.34 -9.70 16.83
C ILE A 10 0.83 -8.31 16.45
N LYS A 11 1.46 -7.69 15.44
CA LYS A 11 0.94 -6.42 14.94
C LYS A 11 -0.53 -6.67 14.55
N SER A 12 -1.43 -5.76 14.85
CA SER A 12 -2.82 -5.94 14.41
C SER A 12 -2.95 -5.57 12.93
N LYS A 13 -3.89 -6.20 12.21
CA LYS A 13 -4.35 -5.70 10.91
C LYS A 13 -4.78 -4.25 11.10
N ILE A 14 -4.14 -3.31 10.41
CA ILE A 14 -4.60 -1.93 10.40
C ILE A 14 -5.62 -1.74 9.27
N PRO A 15 -6.63 -0.86 9.42
CA PRO A 15 -7.51 -0.49 8.32
C PRO A 15 -6.71 0.00 7.11
N ILE A 16 -7.20 -0.29 5.90
CA ILE A 16 -6.55 0.12 4.65
C ILE A 16 -6.38 1.65 4.57
N GLU A 17 -7.30 2.42 5.15
CA GLU A 17 -7.20 3.87 5.24
C GLU A 17 -6.06 4.32 6.15
N GLN A 18 -5.78 3.58 7.22
CA GLN A 18 -4.64 3.88 8.09
C GLN A 18 -3.32 3.56 7.39
N TYR A 19 -3.29 2.50 6.58
CA TYR A 19 -2.15 2.20 5.72
C TYR A 19 -1.93 3.29 4.66
N LEU A 20 -3.00 3.75 4.01
CA LEU A 20 -2.97 4.88 3.08
C LEU A 20 -2.41 6.15 3.75
N LYS A 21 -2.93 6.52 4.92
CA LYS A 21 -2.43 7.67 5.71
C LYS A 21 -0.94 7.56 6.02
N LYS A 22 -0.43 6.35 6.28
CA LYS A 22 1.00 6.13 6.54
C LYS A 22 1.84 6.44 5.30
N LEU A 23 1.44 6.00 4.12
CA LEU A 23 2.15 6.28 2.86
C LEU A 23 2.05 7.77 2.47
N ALA A 24 0.88 8.37 2.68
CA ALA A 24 0.62 9.79 2.36
C ALA A 24 1.61 10.75 3.06
N ARG A 25 2.12 10.39 4.24
CA ARG A 25 3.11 11.20 5.00
C ARG A 25 4.37 11.52 4.22
N PHE A 26 4.74 10.66 3.27
CA PHE A 26 5.99 10.80 2.51
C PHE A 26 5.77 11.30 1.08
N ALA A 27 4.51 11.40 0.63
CA ALA A 27 4.19 11.88 -0.71
C ALA A 27 4.68 13.32 -0.91
N GLY A 28 5.54 13.53 -1.92
CA GLY A 28 6.12 14.83 -2.25
C GLY A 28 7.17 15.38 -1.25
N SER A 29 7.40 14.69 -0.12
CA SER A 29 8.42 15.07 0.86
C SER A 29 9.85 14.86 0.33
N ASP A 30 10.84 15.54 0.91
CA ASP A 30 12.25 15.35 0.51
C ASP A 30 12.76 13.93 0.80
N TYR A 31 12.30 13.33 1.90
CA TYR A 31 12.54 11.90 2.18
C TYR A 31 11.91 11.01 1.11
N GLY A 32 10.66 11.29 0.72
CA GLY A 32 9.98 10.56 -0.35
C GLY A 32 10.71 10.67 -1.69
N LYS A 33 11.17 11.88 -2.05
CA LYS A 33 11.99 12.11 -3.26
C LYS A 33 13.28 11.31 -3.22
N MET A 34 13.97 11.27 -2.07
CA MET A 34 15.18 10.47 -1.87
C MET A 34 14.91 8.99 -2.11
N ILE A 35 13.85 8.42 -1.50
CA ILE A 35 13.46 7.02 -1.69
C ILE A 35 13.15 6.74 -3.16
N ARG A 36 12.37 7.61 -3.82
CA ARG A 36 12.04 7.43 -5.25
C ARG A 36 13.27 7.44 -6.14
N ASN A 37 14.22 8.34 -5.90
CA ASN A 37 15.46 8.38 -6.65
C ASN A 37 16.33 7.12 -6.45
N GLN A 38 16.26 6.48 -5.27
CA GLN A 38 17.00 5.24 -5.00
C GLN A 38 16.47 4.04 -5.79
N PHE A 39 15.16 4.00 -6.04
CA PHE A 39 14.49 2.90 -6.75
C PHE A 39 14.12 3.28 -8.19
N LYS A 40 14.75 4.31 -8.74
CA LYS A 40 14.62 4.64 -10.17
C LYS A 40 15.28 3.54 -11.00
N ASP A 41 14.53 2.96 -11.92
CA ASP A 41 15.12 2.11 -12.96
C ASP A 41 15.78 2.95 -14.07
N ILE A 42 16.31 2.26 -15.08
CA ILE A 42 16.98 2.89 -16.23
C ILE A 42 16.04 3.75 -17.09
N GLU A 43 14.72 3.50 -17.01
CA GLU A 43 13.68 4.24 -17.74
C GLU A 43 13.10 5.38 -16.90
N GLY A 44 13.50 5.48 -15.63
CA GLY A 44 13.08 6.51 -14.69
C GLY A 44 11.80 6.19 -13.92
N ALA A 45 11.25 4.98 -14.07
CA ALA A 45 10.11 4.51 -13.28
C ALA A 45 10.57 4.11 -11.87
N SER A 46 9.67 4.24 -10.90
CA SER A 46 9.96 3.98 -9.48
C SER A 46 8.83 3.22 -8.81
N GLU A 47 8.29 2.21 -9.51
CA GLU A 47 7.14 1.42 -9.06
C GLU A 47 7.34 0.82 -7.68
N LEU A 48 8.54 0.31 -7.38
CA LEU A 48 8.89 -0.19 -6.05
C LEU A 48 8.92 0.90 -4.97
N ALA A 49 9.27 2.13 -5.33
CA ALA A 49 9.26 3.25 -4.39
C ALA A 49 7.84 3.61 -3.94
N MET A 50 6.81 3.33 -4.75
CA MET A 50 5.42 3.60 -4.43
C MET A 50 4.96 2.89 -3.14
N LEU A 51 5.53 1.73 -2.84
CA LEU A 51 5.26 0.97 -1.61
C LEU A 51 5.66 1.70 -0.33
N ALA A 52 6.50 2.74 -0.44
CA ALA A 52 6.99 3.54 0.69
C ALA A 52 6.66 5.03 0.57
N ALA A 53 6.72 5.58 -0.64
CA ALA A 53 6.58 7.01 -0.95
C ALA A 53 5.92 7.19 -2.34
N PRO A 54 4.59 7.05 -2.45
CA PRO A 54 3.89 7.37 -3.68
C PRO A 54 4.12 8.83 -4.07
N SER A 55 4.13 9.12 -5.37
CA SER A 55 4.07 10.49 -5.85
C SER A 55 2.72 11.13 -5.48
N PRO A 56 2.58 12.46 -5.46
CA PRO A 56 1.29 13.10 -5.23
C PRO A 56 0.19 12.64 -6.21
N ALA A 57 0.53 12.40 -7.48
CA ALA A 57 -0.40 11.93 -8.49
C ALA A 57 -0.81 10.45 -8.30
N GLU A 58 0.12 9.59 -7.88
CA GLU A 58 -0.18 8.21 -7.49
C GLU A 58 -1.09 8.19 -6.25
N LEU A 59 -0.77 9.01 -5.24
CA LEU A 59 -1.55 9.11 -4.01
C LEU A 59 -2.99 9.52 -4.28
N GLU A 60 -3.21 10.53 -5.11
CA GLU A 60 -4.55 11.00 -5.49
C GLU A 60 -5.40 9.88 -6.12
N GLN A 61 -4.79 9.05 -6.98
CA GLN A 61 -5.47 7.91 -7.59
C GLN A 61 -5.86 6.85 -6.54
N ILE A 62 -4.96 6.54 -5.62
CA ILE A 62 -5.21 5.58 -4.54
C ILE A 62 -6.33 6.10 -3.61
N GLU A 63 -6.32 7.39 -3.28
CA GLU A 63 -7.37 8.02 -2.46
C GLU A 63 -8.75 7.89 -3.09
N LYS A 64 -8.86 8.12 -4.41
CA LYS A 64 -10.12 7.93 -5.15
C LYS A 64 -10.62 6.48 -5.10
N ALA A 65 -9.73 5.51 -5.35
CA ALA A 65 -10.10 4.10 -5.28
C ALA A 65 -10.56 3.70 -3.87
N VAL A 66 -9.78 4.03 -2.83
CA VAL A 66 -10.12 3.69 -1.45
C VAL A 66 -11.41 4.38 -0.99
N ALA A 67 -11.73 5.55 -1.52
CA ALA A 67 -12.98 6.25 -1.20
C ALA A 67 -14.23 5.52 -1.71
N ILE A 68 -14.16 4.83 -2.86
CA ILE A 68 -15.32 4.12 -3.44
C ILE A 68 -15.44 2.67 -2.99
N MET A 69 -14.38 2.08 -2.43
CA MET A 69 -14.41 0.70 -1.96
C MET A 69 -15.54 0.50 -0.95
N THR A 70 -16.25 -0.59 -1.12
CA THR A 70 -17.26 -1.05 -0.15
C THR A 70 -16.61 -1.41 1.18
N PRO A 71 -17.40 -1.45 2.29
CA PRO A 71 -16.90 -1.92 3.57
C PRO A 71 -16.24 -3.31 3.51
N ASP A 72 -16.83 -4.23 2.73
CA ASP A 72 -16.30 -5.59 2.59
C ASP A 72 -14.97 -5.61 1.82
N GLU A 73 -14.84 -4.82 0.75
CA GLU A 73 -13.58 -4.69 0.01
C GLU A 73 -12.48 -4.08 0.89
N LYS A 74 -12.81 -3.11 1.75
CA LYS A 74 -11.85 -2.50 2.69
C LYS A 74 -11.41 -3.49 3.77
N ASN A 75 -12.36 -4.25 4.31
CA ASN A 75 -12.10 -5.24 5.35
C ASN A 75 -11.26 -6.42 4.83
N ASN A 76 -11.37 -6.74 3.54
CA ASN A 76 -10.70 -7.87 2.89
C ASN A 76 -9.71 -7.42 1.81
N ALA A 77 -9.16 -6.20 1.94
CA ALA A 77 -8.33 -5.60 0.91
C ALA A 77 -7.08 -6.43 0.57
N ASP A 78 -6.54 -7.19 1.53
CA ASP A 78 -5.38 -8.07 1.36
C ASP A 78 -5.67 -9.35 0.56
N THR A 79 -6.93 -9.64 0.26
CA THR A 79 -7.37 -10.81 -0.50
C THR A 79 -8.21 -10.45 -1.72
N LEU A 80 -8.20 -9.18 -2.15
CA LEU A 80 -8.85 -8.79 -3.40
C LEU A 80 -8.20 -9.51 -4.57
N THR A 81 -9.02 -9.99 -5.51
CA THR A 81 -8.53 -10.60 -6.75
C THR A 81 -8.12 -9.53 -7.76
N ASP A 82 -7.33 -9.92 -8.76
CA ASP A 82 -6.94 -9.02 -9.85
C ASP A 82 -8.17 -8.44 -10.56
N GLU A 83 -9.24 -9.22 -10.76
CA GLU A 83 -10.48 -8.74 -11.37
C GLU A 83 -11.17 -7.68 -10.51
N GLN A 84 -11.18 -7.85 -9.18
CA GLN A 84 -11.76 -6.87 -8.26
C GLN A 84 -10.95 -5.57 -8.27
N VAL A 85 -9.61 -5.67 -8.25
CA VAL A 85 -8.71 -4.51 -8.36
C VAL A 85 -8.96 -3.76 -9.67
N HIS A 86 -9.04 -4.46 -10.80
CA HIS A 86 -9.32 -3.85 -12.11
C HIS A 86 -10.69 -3.17 -12.13
N LYS A 87 -11.72 -3.79 -11.55
CA LYS A 87 -13.06 -3.21 -11.48
C LYS A 87 -13.08 -1.91 -10.67
N ILE A 88 -12.51 -1.91 -9.47
CA ILE A 88 -12.41 -0.70 -8.63
C ILE A 88 -11.68 0.41 -9.38
N ALA A 89 -10.55 0.09 -10.02
CA ALA A 89 -9.77 1.06 -10.79
C ALA A 89 -10.57 1.66 -11.96
N ALA A 90 -11.34 0.81 -12.67
CA ALA A 90 -12.20 1.25 -13.77
C ALA A 90 -13.34 2.17 -13.29
N ASP A 91 -13.97 1.86 -12.16
CA ASP A 91 -15.09 2.63 -11.60
C ASP A 91 -14.69 4.09 -11.27
N VAL A 92 -13.42 4.33 -10.92
CA VAL A 92 -12.87 5.68 -10.65
C VAL A 92 -11.92 6.21 -11.73
N ARG A 93 -11.75 5.48 -12.84
CA ARG A 93 -10.90 5.85 -13.98
C ARG A 93 -9.45 6.17 -13.58
N ILE A 94 -8.84 5.29 -12.81
CA ILE A 94 -7.41 5.37 -12.45
C ILE A 94 -6.63 4.27 -13.16
N ASP A 95 -5.30 4.34 -13.07
CA ASP A 95 -4.43 3.26 -13.52
C ASP A 95 -4.59 2.01 -12.61
N PRO A 96 -4.98 0.84 -13.16
CA PRO A 96 -5.10 -0.39 -12.38
C PRO A 96 -3.76 -0.85 -11.78
N ALA A 97 -2.61 -0.56 -12.41
CA ALA A 97 -1.30 -0.93 -11.89
C ALA A 97 -0.99 -0.19 -10.58
N ILE A 98 -1.37 1.09 -10.47
CA ILE A 98 -1.23 1.88 -9.24
C ILE A 98 -2.03 1.23 -8.12
N LEU A 99 -3.29 0.88 -8.36
CA LEU A 99 -4.11 0.23 -7.34
C LEU A 99 -3.57 -1.16 -6.95
N ALA A 100 -3.13 -1.96 -7.93
CA ALA A 100 -2.55 -3.27 -7.68
C ALA A 100 -1.28 -3.19 -6.81
N ILE A 101 -0.36 -2.26 -7.11
CA ILE A 101 0.86 -2.04 -6.30
C ILE A 101 0.49 -1.69 -4.86
N PHE A 102 -0.49 -0.80 -4.68
CA PHE A 102 -0.94 -0.39 -3.35
C PHE A 102 -1.55 -1.56 -2.55
N ILE A 103 -2.46 -2.33 -3.16
CA ILE A 103 -3.12 -3.48 -2.54
C ILE A 103 -2.10 -4.57 -2.19
N ASN A 104 -1.15 -4.86 -3.09
CA ASN A 104 -0.07 -5.80 -2.82
C ASN A 104 0.83 -5.33 -1.67
N GLY A 105 1.14 -4.03 -1.61
CA GLY A 105 1.85 -3.41 -0.49
C GLY A 105 1.13 -3.58 0.84
N TYR A 106 -0.20 -3.40 0.85
CA TYR A 106 -1.05 -3.63 2.02
C TYR A 106 -1.04 -5.11 2.45
N ALA A 107 -1.22 -6.03 1.50
CA ALA A 107 -1.18 -7.47 1.75
C ALA A 107 0.17 -7.93 2.32
N LEU A 108 1.29 -7.41 1.81
CA LEU A 108 2.63 -7.68 2.35
C LEU A 108 2.80 -7.11 3.76
N HIS A 109 2.29 -5.90 4.02
CA HIS A 109 2.29 -5.32 5.35
C HIS A 109 1.49 -6.17 6.34
N TYR A 110 0.38 -6.78 5.91
CA TYR A 110 -0.45 -7.66 6.73
C TYR A 110 0.15 -9.08 6.91
N LYS A 111 0.69 -9.71 5.87
CA LYS A 111 1.31 -11.05 5.97
C LYS A 111 2.56 -11.05 6.84
N ARG A 112 3.36 -9.98 6.78
CA ARG A 112 4.51 -9.78 7.69
C ARG A 112 4.06 -9.72 9.16
N VAL A 113 2.81 -9.36 9.38
CA VAL A 113 2.21 -9.18 10.69
C VAL A 113 1.59 -10.49 11.23
N SER A 114 1.15 -11.39 10.35
CA SER A 114 0.60 -12.71 10.73
C SER A 114 1.65 -13.83 10.88
N GLN A 115 2.90 -13.63 10.42
CA GLN A 115 4.00 -14.61 10.45
C GLN A 115 5.00 -14.37 11.60
N SER A 116 4.58 -13.75 12.71
CA SER A 116 5.42 -13.45 13.87
C SER A 116 4.94 -14.15 15.12
#